data_AF-A0A7W1R194-F1
#
_entry.id   AF-A0A7W1R194-F1
#
_cell.length_a   1.000
_cell.length_b   1.000
_cell.length_c   1.000
_cell.angle_alpha   90.00
_cell.angle_beta   90.00
_cell.angle_gamma   90.00
#
_symmetry.space_group_name_H-M   'P 1'
#
loop_
_entity.id
_entity.type
_entity.pdbx_description
1 polymer ?
#
loop_
_entity_poly.entity_id
_entity_poly.type
_entity_poly.pdbx_seq_one_letter_code
_entity_poly.pdbx_strand_id
1 'polypeptide(L)' 'MSLLRWLRRQLREPTPWRERLEAAVANDDPSEARRLLARMEFSETQRHHVAGLIDRWEQGR' A
#
# COMPACT_ATOMS: atom_id res chain seq x y z
N MET A 1 -1.33 8.75 -9.33
CA MET A 1 -1.95 7.43 -9.07
C MET A 1 -2.06 7.26 -7.56
N SER A 2 -3.19 6.80 -7.02
CA SER A 2 -3.35 6.54 -5.58
C SER A 2 -2.84 5.15 -5.21
N LEU A 3 -2.49 4.95 -3.93
CA LEU A 3 -2.05 3.66 -3.39
C LEU A 3 -3.05 2.54 -3.71
N LEU A 4 -4.35 2.77 -3.51
CA LEU A 4 -5.41 1.80 -3.80
C LEU A 4 -5.45 1.37 -5.28
N ARG A 5 -5.24 2.32 -6.20
CA ARG A 5 -5.27 2.03 -7.64
C ARG A 5 -4.03 1.24 -8.07
N TRP A 6 -2.89 1.48 -7.43
CA TRP A 6 -1.69 0.67 -7.63
C TRP A 6 -1.87 -0.74 -7.04
N LEU A 7 -2.40 -0.87 -5.81
CA LEU A 7 -2.63 -2.15 -5.15
C LEU A 7 -3.55 -3.07 -5.96
N ARG A 8 -4.69 -2.56 -6.43
CA ARG A 8 -5.61 -3.33 -7.29
C ARG A 8 -4.98 -3.80 -8.60
N ARG A 9 -3.94 -3.11 -9.07
CA ARG A 9 -3.24 -3.47 -10.31
C ARG A 9 -2.14 -4.51 -10.07
N GLN A 10 -1.46 -4.47 -8.93
CA GLN A 10 -0.38 -5.42 -8.59
C GLN A 10 -0.91 -6.70 -7.95
N LEU A 11 -1.93 -6.61 -7.10
CA LEU A 11 -2.55 -7.73 -6.39
C LEU A 11 -3.88 -8.11 -7.04
N ARG A 12 -3.81 -8.59 -8.29
CA ARG A 12 -5.03 -8.99 -9.03
C ARG A 12 -5.77 -10.12 -8.34
N GLU A 13 -5.06 -11.05 -7.71
CA GLU A 13 -5.68 -12.11 -6.91
C GLU A 13 -6.08 -11.60 -5.51
N PRO A 14 -7.28 -11.98 -5.03
CA PRO A 14 -7.65 -11.74 -3.65
C PRO A 14 -6.72 -12.52 -2.74
N THR A 15 -5.99 -11.79 -1.89
CA THR A 15 -5.10 -12.34 -0.87
C THR A 15 -5.45 -11.69 0.47
N PRO A 16 -5.25 -12.38 1.61
CA PRO A 16 -5.46 -11.79 2.93
C PRO A 16 -4.66 -10.48 3.13
N TRP A 17 -3.53 -10.34 2.45
CA TRP A 17 -2.72 -9.13 2.46
C TRP A 17 -3.41 -7.96 1.76
N ARG A 18 -4.08 -8.22 0.63
CA ARG A 18 -4.84 -7.20 -0.08
C ARG A 18 -5.99 -6.66 0.77
N GLU A 19 -6.78 -7.53 1.38
CA GLU A 19 -7.91 -7.11 2.22
C GLU A 19 -7.45 -6.24 3.39
N ARG A 20 -6.34 -6.62 4.05
CA ARG A 20 -5.75 -5.81 5.13
C ARG A 20 -5.24 -4.45 4.64
N LEU A 21 -4.64 -4.40 3.45
CA LEU A 21 -4.19 -3.14 2.86
C LEU A 21 -5.37 -2.24 2.47
N GLU A 22 -6.44 -2.82 1.92
CA GLU A 22 -7.67 -2.08 1.63
C GLU A 22 -8.30 -1.55 2.92
N ALA A 23 -8.31 -2.34 3.99
CA ALA A 23 -8.78 -1.91 5.30
C ALA A 23 -7.92 -0.79 5.91
N ALA A 24 -6.59 -0.86 5.80
CA ALA A 24 -5.70 0.20 6.27
C ALA A 24 -5.97 1.53 5.52
N VAL A 25 -6.17 1.47 4.20
CA VAL A 25 -6.53 2.66 3.42
C VAL A 25 -7.91 3.20 3.79
N ALA A 26 -8.91 2.33 3.99
CA ALA A 26 -10.26 2.73 4.37
C ALA A 26 -10.33 3.38 5.76
N ASN A 27 -9.46 2.97 6.69
CA ASN A 27 -9.37 3.51 8.05
C ASN A 27 -8.38 4.68 8.19
N ASP A 28 -7.83 5.18 7.07
CA ASP A 28 -6.82 6.22 7.07
C ASP A 28 -5.58 5.88 7.95
N ASP A 29 -5.09 4.63 7.88
CA ASP A 29 -3.96 4.13 8.67
C ASP A 29 -2.70 3.88 7.79
N PRO A 30 -1.88 4.92 7.54
CA PRO A 30 -0.64 4.80 6.78
C PRO A 30 0.43 3.98 7.50
N SER A 31 0.38 3.91 8.83
CA SER A 31 1.34 3.12 9.62
C SER A 31 1.12 1.63 9.38
N GLU A 32 -0.13 1.18 9.40
CA GLU A 32 -0.47 -0.20 9.10
C GLU A 32 -0.18 -0.57 7.64
N ALA A 33 -0.46 0.34 6.69
CA ALA A 33 -0.08 0.13 5.30
C ALA A 33 1.45 -0.08 5.16
N ARG A 34 2.28 0.72 5.83
CA ARG A 34 3.75 0.52 5.84
C ARG A 34 4.13 -0.82 6.43
N ARG A 35 3.54 -1.21 7.57
CA ARG A 35 3.81 -2.51 8.22
C ARG A 35 3.49 -3.69 7.31
N LEU A 36 2.36 -3.65 6.62
CA LEU A 36 1.93 -4.70 5.70
C LEU A 36 2.85 -4.77 4.47
N LEU A 37 3.19 -3.64 3.87
CA LEU A 37 4.06 -3.60 2.68
C LEU A 37 5.50 -4.02 3.00
N ALA A 38 5.99 -3.77 4.22
CA ALA A 38 7.31 -4.25 4.65
C ALA A 38 7.40 -5.78 4.76
N ARG A 39 6.27 -6.48 4.91
CA ARG A 39 6.21 -7.96 4.96
C ARG A 39 6.12 -8.60 3.58
N MET A 40 5.92 -7.82 2.52
CA MET A 40 5.78 -8.31 1.16
C MET A 40 7.13 -8.28 0.44
N GLU A 41 7.35 -9.27 -0.43
CA GLU A 41 8.53 -9.29 -1.28
C GLU A 41 8.34 -8.36 -2.48
N PHE A 42 8.93 -7.17 -2.37
CA PHE A 42 9.04 -6.20 -3.45
C PHE A 42 10.48 -6.05 -3.89
N SER A 43 10.67 -5.79 -5.18
CA SER A 43 11.94 -5.25 -5.68
C SER A 43 12.22 -3.88 -5.04
N GLU A 44 13.48 -3.49 -4.98
CA GLU A 44 13.90 -2.20 -4.43
C GLU A 44 13.15 -1.02 -5.09
N THR A 45 13.04 -1.04 -6.41
CA THR A 45 12.26 -0.05 -7.18
C THR A 45 10.80 -0.01 -6.77
N GLN A 46 10.17 -1.16 -6.54
CA GLN A 46 8.79 -1.23 -6.06
C GLN A 46 8.67 -0.68 -4.63
N ARG A 47 9.62 -0.97 -3.74
CA ARG A 47 9.63 -0.44 -2.37
C ARG A 47 9.69 1.09 -2.37
N HIS A 48 10.60 1.68 -3.15
CA HIS A 48 10.69 3.14 -3.28
C HIS A 48 9.41 3.76 -3.85
N HIS A 49 8.83 3.12 -4.87
CA HIS A 49 7.58 3.61 -5.47
C HIS A 49 6.42 3.62 -4.47
N VAL A 50 6.27 2.54 -3.70
CA VAL A 50 5.22 2.39 -2.71
C VAL A 50 5.41 3.34 -1.53
N ALA A 51 6.65 3.51 -1.05
CA ALA A 51 6.96 4.49 -0.01
C ALA A 51 6.50 5.90 -0.42
N GLY A 52 6.83 6.33 -1.64
CA GLY A 52 6.37 7.63 -2.16
C GLY A 52 4.86 7.72 -2.45
N LEU A 53 4.13 6.60 -2.50
CA LEU A 53 2.66 6.62 -2.51
C LEU A 53 2.09 6.85 -1.11
N ILE A 54 2.70 6.27 -0.08
CA ILE A 54 2.30 6.47 1.31
C ILE A 54 2.64 7.89 1.77
N ASP A 55 3.85 8.38 1.49
CA ASP A 55 4.25 9.72 1.92
C ASP A 55 3.34 10.81 1.33
N ARG A 56 2.92 10.65 0.06
CA ARG A 56 1.94 11.54 -0.58
C ARG A 56 0.54 11.43 0.01
N TRP A 57 0.15 10.24 0.46
CA TRP A 57 -1.13 10.05 1.13
C TRP A 57 -1.12 10.76 2.49
N GLU A 58 -0.03 10.67 3.26
CA GLU A 58 0.11 11.39 4.53
C GLU A 58 0.13 12.91 4.37
N GLN A 59 0.75 13.42 3.30
CA GLN A 59 0.78 14.86 3.00
C GLN A 59 -0.55 15.42 2.51
N GLY A 60 -1.44 14.57 1.97
CA GLY A 60 -2.74 14.96 1.43
C GLY A 60 -3.89 14.85 2.43
N ARG A 61 -3.59 14.63 3.71
CA ARG A 61 -4.55 14.58 4.81
C ARG A 61 -4.99 15.99 5.24
#